data_AF-A0A936W1G0-F1
#
_entry.id   AF-A0A936W1G0-F1
#
_cell.length_a   1.000
_cell.length_b   1.000
_cell.length_c   1.000
_cell.angle_alpha   90.00
_cell.angle_beta   90.00
_cell.angle_gamma   90.00
#
_symmetry.space_group_name_H-M   'P 1'
#
loop_
_entity.id
_entity.type
_entity.pdbx_description
1 polymer ?
#
loop_
_entity_poly.entity_id
_entity_poly.type
_entity_poly.pdbx_seq_one_letter_code
_entity_poly.pdbx_strand_id
1 'polypeptide(L)'
;MPFIPHLAVALMTALVFVIIYTVVHHTAYAHLDKDILQEKEEVINNLDWNSDSIIIHKMPEWDEAEHSKVEVNPTFSKSWI
;
A
#
# COMPACT_ATOMS: atom_id res chain seq x y z
N MET A 1 31.23 -32.14 -23.40
CA MET A 1 30.76 -32.02 -22.00
C MET A 1 29.37 -31.41 -22.05
N PRO A 2 28.30 -32.04 -21.52
CA PRO A 2 26.94 -31.55 -21.76
C PRO A 2 26.62 -30.39 -20.79
N PHE A 3 26.56 -29.17 -21.31
CA PHE A 3 26.20 -27.94 -20.58
C PHE A 3 24.68 -27.71 -20.44
N ILE A 4 23.88 -28.51 -21.15
CA ILE A 4 22.42 -28.44 -21.22
C ILE A 4 21.73 -28.44 -19.84
N PRO A 5 22.10 -29.28 -18.85
CA PRO A 5 21.42 -29.29 -17.56
C PRO A 5 21.59 -27.99 -16.77
N HIS A 6 22.77 -27.34 -16.84
CA HIS A 6 23.00 -26.07 -16.15
C HIS A 6 22.20 -24.93 -16.75
N LEU A 7 22.07 -24.92 -18.08
CA LEU A 7 21.23 -23.94 -18.79
C LEU A 7 19.74 -24.14 -18.45
N ALA A 8 19.28 -25.38 -18.39
CA ALA A 8 17.90 -25.70 -18.02
C ALA A 8 17.58 -25.23 -16.60
N VAL A 9 18.48 -25.46 -15.64
CA VAL A 9 18.31 -24.99 -14.25
C VAL A 9 18.26 -23.46 -14.20
N ALA A 10 19.18 -22.76 -14.87
CA ALA A 10 19.19 -21.30 -14.90
C ALA A 10 17.89 -20.71 -15.46
N LEU A 11 17.37 -21.28 -16.55
CA LEU A 11 16.10 -20.85 -17.16
C LEU A 11 14.90 -21.13 -16.26
N MET A 12 14.85 -22.30 -15.61
CA MET A 12 13.78 -22.64 -14.68
C MET A 12 13.78 -21.71 -13.45
N THR A 13 14.96 -21.43 -12.88
CA THR A 13 15.08 -20.49 -11.77
C THR A 13 14.63 -19.08 -12.19
N ALA A 14 15.08 -18.58 -13.34
CA ALA A 14 14.65 -17.27 -13.84
C ALA A 14 13.13 -17.21 -14.03
N LEU A 15 12.53 -18.24 -14.62
CA LEU A 15 11.08 -18.33 -14.83
C LEU A 15 10.31 -18.26 -13.51
N VAL A 16 10.75 -19.03 -12.50
CA VAL A 16 10.13 -19.00 -11.16
C VAL A 16 10.22 -17.60 -10.55
N PHE A 17 11.35 -16.93 -10.65
CA PHE A 17 11.50 -15.55 -10.17
C PHE A 17 10.54 -14.58 -10.86
N VAL A 18 10.36 -14.68 -12.18
CA VAL A 18 9.42 -13.83 -12.93
C VAL A 18 7.98 -14.08 -12.46
N ILE A 19 7.59 -15.34 -12.27
CA ILE A 19 6.24 -15.69 -11.80
C ILE A 19 5.99 -15.12 -10.41
N ILE A 20 6.92 -15.34 -9.47
CA ILE A 20 6.81 -14.82 -8.09
C ILE A 20 6.71 -13.29 -8.11
N TYR A 21 7.60 -12.61 -8.85
CA TYR A 21 7.59 -11.15 -8.96
C TYR A 21 6.25 -10.64 -9.50
N THR A 22 5.72 -11.28 -10.55
CA THR A 22 4.47 -10.88 -11.17
C THR A 22 3.29 -11.04 -10.21
N VAL A 23 3.22 -12.16 -9.50
CA VAL A 23 2.16 -12.39 -8.50
C VAL A 23 2.25 -11.35 -7.41
N VAL A 24 3.41 -11.14 -6.79
CA VAL A 24 3.59 -10.16 -5.71
C VAL A 24 3.29 -8.76 -6.19
N HIS A 25 3.76 -8.38 -7.38
CA HIS A 25 3.51 -7.06 -7.93
C HIS A 25 2.01 -6.83 -8.16
N HIS A 26 1.33 -7.80 -8.76
CA HIS A 26 -0.10 -7.66 -9.03
C HIS A 26 -0.93 -7.73 -7.74
N THR A 27 -0.59 -8.58 -6.77
CA THR A 27 -1.41 -8.71 -5.55
C THR A 27 -1.19 -7.54 -4.61
N ALA A 28 0.06 -7.15 -4.36
CA ALA A 28 0.38 -6.05 -3.48
C ALA A 28 -0.04 -4.72 -4.12
N TYR A 29 0.45 -4.39 -5.31
CA TYR A 29 0.22 -3.06 -5.87
C TYR A 29 -1.20 -2.89 -6.39
N ALA A 30 -1.86 -3.91 -6.98
CA ALA A 30 -3.19 -3.68 -7.56
C ALA A 30 -4.30 -3.43 -6.53
N HIS A 31 -4.11 -3.81 -5.26
CA HIS A 31 -5.05 -3.47 -4.17
C HIS A 31 -4.63 -2.14 -3.55
N LEU A 32 -3.36 -2.00 -3.16
CA LEU A 32 -2.83 -0.77 -2.57
C LEU A 32 -3.09 0.47 -3.46
N ASP A 33 -2.90 0.37 -4.77
CA ASP A 33 -3.03 1.52 -5.67
C ASP A 33 -4.51 1.92 -5.84
N LYS A 34 -5.45 0.98 -5.81
CA LYS A 34 -6.88 1.30 -5.91
C LYS A 34 -7.41 1.92 -4.63
N ASP A 35 -7.07 1.32 -3.49
CA ASP A 35 -7.56 1.75 -2.19
C ASP A 35 -6.97 3.14 -1.86
N ILE A 36 -5.67 3.35 -2.07
CA ILE A 36 -5.01 4.65 -1.83
C ILE A 36 -5.52 5.74 -2.77
N LEU A 37 -5.74 5.43 -4.06
CA LEU A 37 -6.25 6.43 -5.01
C LEU A 37 -7.69 6.84 -4.69
N GLN A 38 -8.53 5.91 -4.24
CA GLN A 38 -9.89 6.20 -3.82
C GLN A 38 -9.89 7.08 -2.57
N GLU A 39 -9.15 6.69 -1.52
CA GLU A 39 -9.04 7.48 -0.28
C GLU A 39 -8.47 8.88 -0.55
N LYS A 40 -7.45 9.00 -1.40
CA LYS A 40 -6.85 10.28 -1.76
C LYS A 40 -7.87 11.23 -2.40
N GLU A 41 -8.69 10.73 -3.33
CA GLU A 41 -9.69 11.53 -4.03
C GLU A 41 -10.77 12.03 -3.06
N GLU A 42 -11.19 11.19 -2.12
CA GLU A 42 -12.14 11.57 -1.07
C GLU A 42 -11.54 12.61 -0.11
N VAL A 43 -10.28 12.45 0.32
CA VAL A 43 -9.58 13.44 1.15
C VAL A 43 -9.51 14.80 0.45
N ILE A 44 -9.08 14.83 -0.81
CA ILE A 44 -8.90 16.10 -1.55
C ILE A 44 -10.24 16.80 -1.79
N ASN A 45 -11.30 16.04 -2.11
CA ASN A 45 -12.63 16.60 -2.31
C ASN A 45 -13.27 17.14 -1.00
N ASN A 46 -12.81 16.68 0.17
CA ASN A 46 -13.22 17.21 1.48
C ASN A 46 -12.38 18.40 1.96
N LEU A 47 -11.29 18.75 1.26
CA LEU A 47 -10.50 19.96 1.51
C LEU A 47 -11.06 21.12 0.69
N ASP A 48 -11.80 22.03 1.34
CA ASP A 48 -12.22 23.28 0.71
C ASP A 48 -11.13 24.35 0.90
N TRP A 49 -10.61 24.85 -0.22
CA TRP A 49 -9.53 25.84 -0.25
C TRP A 49 -10.12 27.24 -0.36
N ASN A 50 -10.29 27.91 0.77
CA ASN A 50 -10.56 29.34 0.80
C ASN A 50 -9.24 30.10 1.02
N SER A 51 -9.07 31.25 0.36
CA SER A 51 -7.81 31.95 0.06
C SER A 51 -6.84 32.23 1.23
N ASP A 52 -7.26 32.01 2.49
CA ASP A 52 -6.44 32.21 3.68
C ASP A 52 -6.68 31.15 4.80
N SER A 53 -7.47 30.10 4.53
CA SER A 53 -7.77 29.04 5.50
C SER A 53 -8.17 27.72 4.83
N ILE A 54 -7.53 26.62 5.23
CA ILE A 54 -7.97 25.27 4.86
C ILE A 54 -9.10 24.87 5.81
N ILE A 55 -10.31 24.73 5.28
CA ILE A 55 -11.47 24.26 6.06
C ILE A 55 -11.64 22.78 5.74
N ILE A 56 -11.32 21.94 6.72
CA ILE A 56 -11.54 20.49 6.62
C ILE A 56 -12.96 20.23 7.11
N HIS A 57 -13.85 19.86 6.19
CA HIS A 57 -15.16 19.36 6.58
C HIS A 57 -14.97 18.00 7.29
N LYS A 58 -15.75 17.75 8.35
CA LYS A 58 -15.69 16.49 9.10
C LYS A 58 -15.92 15.33 8.11
N MET A 59 -14.86 14.61 7.76
CA MET A 59 -14.94 13.50 6.80
C MET A 59 -15.91 12.45 7.37
N PRO A 60 -16.97 12.06 6.63
CA PRO A 60 -17.94 11.06 7.06
C PRO A 60 -17.28 9.75 7.53
N GLU A 61 -16.15 9.40 6.89
CA GLU A 61 -15.30 8.25 7.20
C GLU A 61 -14.85 8.19 8.68
N TRP A 62 -14.59 9.34 9.31
CA TRP A 62 -14.11 9.39 10.71
C TRP A 62 -15.20 9.01 11.73
N ASP A 63 -16.46 8.94 11.28
CA ASP A 63 -17.61 8.50 12.07
C ASP A 63 -17.85 6.98 11.94
N GLU A 64 -17.10 6.29 11.05
CA GLU A 64 -17.23 4.85 10.86
C GLU A 64 -16.69 4.06 12.06
N ALA A 65 -17.35 2.94 12.36
CA ALA A 65 -17.08 2.13 13.54
C ALA A 65 -15.65 1.55 13.57
N GLU A 66 -15.00 1.41 12.41
CA GLU A 66 -13.61 0.95 12.27
C GLU A 66 -12.60 1.92 12.90
N HIS A 67 -12.83 3.24 12.79
CA HIS A 67 -12.02 4.28 13.41
C HIS A 67 -12.28 4.49 14.92
N SER A 68 -13.30 3.81 15.49
CA SER A 68 -13.50 3.79 16.95
C SER A 68 -12.49 2.88 17.68
N LYS A 69 -11.77 2.04 16.94
CA LYS A 69 -10.63 1.30 17.47
C LYS A 69 -9.40 2.21 17.47
N VAL A 70 -8.98 2.63 18.65
CA VAL A 70 -7.65 3.24 18.84
C VAL A 70 -6.60 2.21 18.44
N GLU A 71 -6.08 2.32 17.22
CA GLU A 71 -4.88 1.60 16.81
C GLU A 71 -3.68 2.22 17.52
N VAL A 72 -3.31 1.62 18.65
CA VAL A 72 -2.05 1.91 19.33
C VAL A 72 -0.91 1.50 18.42
N ASN A 73 -0.28 2.48 17.76
CA ASN A 73 0.95 2.28 17.01
C ASN A 73 2.07 1.90 18.01
N PRO A 74 2.60 0.66 17.99
CA PRO A 74 3.57 0.21 18.99
C PRO A 74 4.95 0.89 18.86
N THR A 75 5.20 1.65 17.80
CA THR A 75 6.49 2.30 17.53
C THR A 75 6.80 3.49 18.45
N PHE A 76 5.80 4.11 19.09
CA PHE A 76 6.01 5.30 19.96
C PHE A 76 6.43 4.97 21.40
N SER A 77 6.60 3.70 21.76
CA SER A 77 6.98 3.29 23.13
C SER A 77 8.49 3.24 23.39
N LYS A 78 9.34 3.50 22.40
CA LYS A 78 10.81 3.53 22.55
C LYS A 78 11.45 4.83 22.10
N SER A 79 10.95 5.95 22.60
CA SER A 79 11.77 7.13 22.83
C SER A 79 11.59 7.45 24.31
N TRP A 80 12.69 7.55 25.07
CA TRP A 80 12.78 7.56 26.54
C TRP A 80 12.96 6.18 27.22
N ILE A 81 14.06 5.48 26.89
CA ILE A 81 15.02 4.86 27.84
C ILE A 81 16.40 4.95 27.18
#